data_AF-M0DEQ5-F1
#
_entry.id   AF-M0DEQ5-F1
#
_cell.length_a   1.000
_cell.length_b   1.000
_cell.length_c   1.000
_cell.angle_alpha   90.00
_cell.angle_beta   90.00
_cell.angle_gamma   90.00
#
_symmetry.space_group_name_H-M   'P 1'
#
loop_
_entity.id
_entity.type
_entity.pdbx_description
1 polymer ?
#
loop_
_entity_poly.entity_id
_entity_poly.type
_entity_poly.pdbx_seq_one_letter_code
_entity_poly.pdbx_strand_id
1 'polypeptide(L)' 'MAKIVYDDGSDVVEYEAETVEYDKSRRAWAIRQEGKPPVTIYVPETRVFRVEKRGGRGS' A
#
# COMPACT_ATOMS: atom_id res chain seq x y z
N MET A 1 8.23 -6.98 -4.46
CA MET A 1 7.04 -7.30 -3.64
C MET A 1 7.04 -6.37 -2.44
N ALA A 2 5.91 -5.76 -2.11
CA ALA A 2 5.78 -4.82 -1.01
C ALA A 2 4.65 -5.27 -0.09
N LYS A 3 4.83 -5.03 1.19
CA LYS A 3 3.86 -5.34 2.24
C LYS A 3 3.38 -4.03 2.86
N ILE A 4 2.09 -3.90 3.11
CA ILE A 4 1.48 -2.74 3.74
C ILE A 4 0.52 -3.20 4.82
N VAL A 5 0.60 -2.56 5.98
CA VAL A 5 -0.27 -2.79 7.13
C VAL A 5 -1.07 -1.53 7.37
N TYR A 6 -2.40 -1.64 7.32
CA TYR A 6 -3.29 -0.49 7.43
C TYR A 6 -4.63 -0.86 8.06
N ASP A 7 -5.31 0.15 8.62
CA ASP A 7 -6.70 0.03 9.08
C ASP A 7 -7.66 0.23 7.91
N ASP A 8 -8.50 -0.77 7.61
CA ASP A 8 -9.52 -0.65 6.55
C ASP A 8 -10.79 0.08 7.06
N GLY A 9 -10.89 0.28 8.36
CA GLY A 9 -12.03 0.85 9.07
C GLY A 9 -12.82 -0.16 9.89
N SER A 10 -12.52 -1.46 9.75
CA SER A 10 -13.07 -2.53 10.59
C SER A 10 -11.97 -3.24 11.38
N ASP A 11 -10.83 -3.52 10.76
CA ASP A 11 -9.69 -4.20 11.39
C ASP A 11 -8.34 -3.77 10.77
N VAL A 12 -7.25 -4.28 11.33
CA VAL A 12 -5.90 -4.08 10.81
C VAL A 12 -5.63 -5.13 9.74
N VAL A 13 -5.53 -4.68 8.50
CA VAL A 13 -5.25 -5.51 7.33
C VAL A 13 -3.76 -5.50 7.03
N GLU A 14 -3.21 -6.70 6.82
CA GLU A 14 -1.88 -6.91 6.30
C GLU A 14 -1.99 -7.39 4.84
N TYR A 15 -1.44 -6.61 3.91
CA TYR A 15 -1.57 -6.87 2.48
C TYR A 15 -0.21 -6.90 1.77
N GLU A 16 0.02 -7.94 0.98
CA GLU A 16 1.18 -8.04 0.09
C GLU A 16 0.77 -7.73 -1.35
N ALA A 17 1.42 -6.73 -1.95
CA ALA A 17 1.18 -6.30 -3.31
C ALA A 17 2.48 -6.33 -4.12
N GLU A 18 2.38 -6.41 -5.44
CA GLU A 18 3.56 -6.23 -6.29
C GLU A 18 4.13 -4.82 -6.15
N THR A 19 3.24 -3.82 -6.19
CA THR A 19 3.60 -2.40 -6.18
C THR A 19 2.77 -1.62 -5.15
N VAL A 20 3.47 -0.90 -4.27
CA VAL A 20 2.89 0.06 -3.31
C VAL A 20 3.61 1.41 -3.46
N GLU A 21 2.88 2.46 -3.83
CA GLU A 21 3.43 3.80 -4.09
C GLU A 21 2.77 4.83 -3.17
N TYR A 22 3.48 5.90 -2.82
CA TYR A 22 2.90 6.99 -2.04
C TYR A 22 2.46 8.12 -2.97
N ASP A 23 1.16 8.43 -3.00
CA ASP A 23 0.59 9.56 -3.71
C ASP A 23 0.59 10.78 -2.79
N LYS A 24 1.53 11.70 -3.02
CA LYS A 24 1.67 12.94 -2.24
C LYS A 24 0.50 13.90 -2.43
N SER A 25 -0.15 13.89 -3.60
CA SER A 25 -1.29 14.77 -3.88
C SER A 25 -2.50 14.36 -3.04
N ARG A 26 -2.66 13.06 -2.80
CA ARG A 26 -3.78 12.49 -2.03
C ARG A 26 -3.43 12.19 -0.58
N ARG A 27 -2.15 12.29 -0.22
CA ARG A 27 -1.63 11.89 1.10
C ARG A 27 -2.04 10.44 1.44
N ALA A 28 -1.88 9.55 0.47
CA ALA A 28 -2.37 8.18 0.53
C ALA A 28 -1.41 7.20 -0.15
N TRP A 29 -1.41 5.96 0.33
CA TRP A 29 -0.69 4.85 -0.29
C TRP A 29 -1.57 4.19 -1.36
N ALA A 30 -1.06 4.13 -2.58
CA ALA A 30 -1.66 3.47 -3.73
C ALA A 30 -1.13 2.03 -3.82
N ILE A 31 -2.03 1.06 -3.65
CA ILE A 31 -1.75 -0.37 -3.70
C ILE A 31 -2.26 -0.87 -5.05
N ARG A 32 -1.36 -1.34 -5.92
CA ARG A 32 -1.76 -1.99 -7.17
C ARG A 32 -1.90 -3.49 -6.93
N GLN A 33 -3.12 -3.99 -7.02
CA GLN A 33 -3.41 -5.41 -6.91
C GLN A 33 -3.33 -6.08 -8.29
N GLU A 34 -2.71 -7.25 -8.35
CA GLU A 34 -2.66 -8.07 -9.57
C GLU A 34 -4.04 -8.72 -9.81
N GLY A 35 -4.65 -8.48 -10.97
CA GLY A 35 -6.00 -8.94 -11.31
C GLY A 35 -6.55 -8.30 -12.59
N LYS A 36 -7.66 -8.80 -13.13
CA LYS A 36 -8.39 -8.16 -14.25
C LYS A 36 -9.70 -7.53 -13.75
N PRO A 37 -9.90 -6.21 -13.95
CA PRO A 37 -8.92 -5.16 -14.27
C PRO A 37 -8.01 -4.80 -13.06
N PRO A 38 -6.85 -4.16 -13.26
CA PRO A 38 -5.97 -3.75 -12.16
C PRO A 38 -6.68 -2.74 -11.26
N VAL A 39 -6.98 -3.16 -10.03
CA VAL A 39 -7.61 -2.30 -9.02
C VAL A 39 -6.50 -1.59 -8.26
N THR A 40 -6.54 -0.25 -8.25
CA THR A 40 -5.70 0.57 -7.38
C THR A 40 -6.51 0.97 -6.15
N ILE A 41 -6.10 0.49 -4.98
CA ILE A 41 -6.68 0.92 -3.70
C ILE A 41 -5.86 2.10 -3.17
N TYR A 42 -6.55 3.15 -2.74
CA TYR A 42 -5.94 4.28 -2.04
C TYR A 42 -6.24 4.18 -0.55
N VAL A 43 -5.19 4.09 0.26
CA VAL A 43 -5.29 4.05 1.71
C VAL A 43 -4.70 5.35 2.29
N PRO A 44 -5.48 6.17 3.02
CA PRO A 44 -4.97 7.41 3.61
C PRO A 44 -3.74 7.17 4.50
N GLU A 45 -2.76 8.06 4.48
CA GLU A 45 -1.52 7.90 5.28
C GLU A 45 -1.79 7.74 6.78
N THR A 46 -2.88 8.36 7.27
CA THR A 46 -3.29 8.31 8.67
C THR A 46 -3.78 6.94 9.12
N ARG A 47 -4.09 6.05 8.18
CA ARG A 47 -4.53 4.67 8.45
C ARG A 47 -3.44 3.64 8.21
N VAL A 48 -2.28 4.06 7.70
CA VAL A 48 -1.18 3.15 7.41
C VAL A 48 -0.25 3.08 8.61
N PHE A 49 -0.07 1.87 9.14
CA PHE A 49 0.82 1.61 10.26
C PHE A 49 2.25 1.33 9.79
N ARG A 50 2.40 0.58 8.68
CA ARG A 50 3.71 0.16 8.18
C ARG A 50 3.68 -0.13 6.69
N VAL A 51 4.76 0.20 5.99
CA VAL A 51 5.03 -0.24 4.61
C VAL A 51 6.43 -0.82 4.52
N GLU A 52 6.54 -2.03 3.97
CA GLU A 52 7.81 -2.72 3.75
C GLU A 52 7.97 -3.00 2.25
N LYS A 53 8.89 -2.31 1.58
CA LYS A 53 9.16 -2.54 0.16
C LYS A 53 10.32 -3.50 0.02
N ARG A 54 10.06 -4.75 -0.40
CA ARG A 54 11.11 -5.71 -0.77
C ARG A 54 11.55 -5.42 -2.19
N GLY A 55 12.43 -4.42 -2.32
CA GLY A 55 13.01 -3.97 -3.59
C GLY A 55 13.55 -2.54 -3.49
N GLY A 56 14.80 -2.40 -3.04
CA GLY A 56 15.51 -1.13 -2.97
C GLY A 56 16.52 -1.09 -1.83
N ARG A 57 17.59 -1.88 -1.92
CA ARG A 57 18.76 -1.73 -1.06
C ARG A 57 19.57 -0.53 -1.59
N GLY A 58 19.70 0.50 -0.76
CA GLY A 58 20.82 1.45 -0.81
C GLY A 58 20.66 2.63 -1.77
N SER A 59 20.49 3.82 -1.19
CA SER A 59 21.24 5.03 -1.53
C SER A 59 21.30 5.90 -0.28
#